data_AF-A0A3M1QYR6-F1
#
_entry.id   AF-A0A3M1QYR6-F1
#
_cell.length_a   1.000
_cell.length_b   1.000
_cell.length_c   1.000
_cell.angle_alpha   90.00
_cell.angle_beta   90.00
_cell.angle_gamma   90.00
#
_symmetry.space_group_name_H-M   'P 1'
#
loop_
_entity.id
_entity.type
_entity.pdbx_description
1 polymer ?
#
loop_
_entity_poly.entity_id
_entity_poly.type
_entity_poly.pdbx_seq_one_letter_code
_entity_poly.pdbx_strand_id
1 'polypeptide(L)'
;MASLFFEQYDFTSCYDEVFAPNGIPRPHYRTIVERFTSYTPSEFNRRRALAELTFRYQGITFTVYGDETGVERIFPFDLFPRVIPASEWAQIEAGLIQRVTALNAFLHDIYHEAEILQAGVIPRRLIEGKPLFRPEVRGITLPYNVYTHI
;
A
#
# COMPACT_ATOMS: atom_id res chain seq x y z
N MET A 1 -0.93 -34.23 -10.90
CA MET A 1 -0.52 -33.23 -11.91
C MET A 1 0.04 -32.04 -11.16
N ALA A 2 1.35 -32.02 -10.91
CA ALA A 2 2.00 -30.89 -10.26
C ALA A 2 1.89 -29.67 -11.18
N SER A 3 1.51 -28.54 -10.61
CA SER A 3 1.27 -27.31 -11.36
C SER A 3 2.58 -26.54 -11.55
N LEU A 4 2.93 -26.26 -12.80
CA LEU A 4 4.09 -25.44 -13.22
C LEU A 4 4.13 -24.03 -12.60
N PHE A 5 3.03 -23.56 -12.01
CA PHE A 5 2.90 -22.17 -11.55
C PHE A 5 3.77 -21.83 -10.34
N PHE A 6 4.04 -22.80 -9.47
CA PHE A 6 4.76 -22.59 -8.21
C PHE A 6 6.03 -23.44 -8.08
N GLU A 7 6.46 -24.14 -9.14
CA GLU A 7 7.62 -25.05 -9.07
C GLU A 7 8.94 -24.34 -8.73
N GLN A 8 9.08 -23.07 -9.15
CA GLN A 8 10.26 -22.24 -8.87
C GLN A 8 9.98 -21.17 -7.81
N TYR A 9 8.86 -21.25 -7.09
CA TYR A 9 8.46 -20.28 -6.09
C TYR A 9 9.15 -20.59 -4.75
N ASP A 10 10.02 -19.70 -4.28
CA ASP A 10 10.61 -19.79 -2.94
C ASP A 10 9.69 -19.12 -1.90
N PHE A 11 9.14 -19.94 -1.02
CA PHE A 11 8.26 -19.53 0.09
C PHE A 11 8.94 -19.74 1.47
N THR A 12 10.25 -19.99 1.50
CA THR A 12 10.98 -20.38 2.72
C THR A 12 11.95 -19.32 3.24
N SER A 13 12.40 -18.40 2.38
CA SER A 13 13.37 -17.37 2.74
C SER A 13 12.79 -16.24 3.62
N CYS A 14 11.48 -16.03 3.60
CA CYS A 14 10.80 -15.02 4.42
C CYS A 14 9.35 -15.44 4.74
N TYR A 15 8.63 -14.59 5.48
CA TYR A 15 7.20 -14.81 5.69
C TYR A 15 6.46 -14.70 4.36
N ASP A 16 5.87 -15.82 3.93
CA ASP A 16 5.08 -15.88 2.72
C ASP A 16 3.57 -15.78 3.02
N GLU A 17 2.88 -14.92 2.25
CA GLU A 17 1.44 -14.70 2.39
C GLU A 17 0.63 -15.90 1.88
N VAL A 18 1.14 -16.63 0.88
CA VAL A 18 0.39 -17.68 0.17
C VAL A 18 0.57 -19.04 0.83
N PHE A 19 1.80 -19.41 1.17
CA PHE A 19 2.20 -20.71 1.71
C PHE A 19 2.72 -20.59 3.15
N ALA A 20 2.41 -21.59 3.96
CA ALA A 20 3.11 -21.81 5.22
C ALA A 20 4.50 -22.45 4.96
N PRO A 21 5.43 -22.44 5.93
CA PRO A 21 6.78 -23.00 5.75
C PRO A 21 6.83 -24.48 5.35
N ASN A 22 5.74 -25.22 5.56
CA ASN A 22 5.59 -26.62 5.15
C ASN A 22 5.06 -26.77 3.70
N GLY A 23 4.95 -25.69 2.94
CA GLY A 23 4.45 -25.67 1.56
C GLY A 23 2.93 -25.79 1.42
N ILE A 24 2.19 -25.76 2.54
CA ILE A 24 0.71 -25.82 2.50
C ILE A 24 0.16 -24.40 2.31
N PRO A 25 -0.73 -24.16 1.33
CA PRO A 25 -1.40 -22.86 1.18
C PRO A 25 -2.15 -22.46 2.45
N ARG A 26 -2.03 -21.20 2.85
CA ARG A 26 -2.81 -20.62 3.95
C ARG A 26 -4.30 -20.71 3.65
N PRO A 27 -5.17 -20.85 4.66
CA PRO A 27 -6.60 -21.11 4.44
C PRO A 27 -7.29 -20.14 3.49
N HIS A 28 -7.00 -18.83 3.60
CA HIS A 28 -7.59 -17.79 2.75
C HIS A 28 -7.03 -17.77 1.32
N TYR A 29 -5.93 -18.50 1.04
CA TYR A 29 -5.34 -18.63 -0.28
C TYR A 29 -5.70 -19.93 -1.01
N ARG A 30 -6.28 -20.93 -0.33
CA ARG A 30 -6.56 -22.26 -0.93
C ARG A 30 -7.30 -22.18 -2.26
N THR A 31 -8.44 -21.49 -2.30
CA THR A 31 -9.25 -21.35 -3.51
C THR A 31 -8.51 -20.63 -4.64
N ILE A 32 -7.65 -19.66 -4.31
CA ILE A 32 -6.84 -18.94 -5.29
C ILE A 32 -5.76 -19.86 -5.85
N VAL A 33 -5.03 -20.56 -4.98
CA VAL A 33 -4.01 -21.52 -5.42
C VAL A 33 -4.64 -22.62 -6.27
N GLU A 34 -5.75 -23.21 -5.87
CA GLU A 34 -6.50 -24.19 -6.67
C GLU A 34 -6.90 -23.63 -8.04
N ARG A 35 -7.38 -22.37 -8.08
CA ARG A 35 -7.76 -21.73 -9.33
C ARG A 35 -6.57 -21.48 -10.26
N PHE A 36 -5.46 -20.97 -9.74
CA PHE A 36 -4.27 -20.68 -10.53
C PHE A 36 -3.55 -21.95 -10.99
N THR A 37 -3.54 -22.98 -10.15
CA THR A 37 -2.96 -24.29 -10.50
C THR A 37 -3.76 -25.01 -11.59
N SER A 38 -5.05 -24.68 -11.76
CA SER A 38 -5.89 -25.19 -12.85
C SER A 38 -5.60 -24.56 -14.22
N TYR A 39 -4.86 -23.45 -14.28
CA TYR A 39 -4.59 -22.77 -15.54
C TYR A 39 -3.45 -23.42 -16.32
N THR A 40 -3.62 -23.51 -17.64
CA THR A 40 -2.50 -23.77 -18.54
C THR A 40 -1.72 -22.46 -18.75
N PRO A 41 -0.42 -22.53 -19.11
CA PRO A 41 0.35 -21.34 -19.45
C PRO A 41 -0.29 -20.48 -20.54
N SER A 42 -0.94 -21.10 -21.53
CA SER A 42 -1.66 -20.39 -22.59
C SER A 42 -2.88 -19.63 -22.05
N GLU A 43 -3.68 -20.25 -21.19
CA GLU A 43 -4.85 -19.60 -20.58
C GLU A 43 -4.44 -18.46 -19.67
N PHE A 44 -3.36 -18.60 -18.91
CA PHE A 44 -2.83 -17.53 -18.08
C PHE A 44 -2.35 -16.33 -18.92
N ASN A 45 -1.56 -16.58 -19.96
CA ASN A 45 -1.10 -15.53 -20.87
C ASN A 45 -2.26 -14.82 -21.57
N ARG A 46 -3.32 -15.55 -21.95
CA ARG A 46 -4.54 -14.97 -22.49
C ARG A 46 -5.21 -14.02 -21.50
N ARG A 47 -5.32 -14.40 -20.23
CA ARG A 47 -5.87 -13.56 -19.16
C ARG A 47 -5.03 -12.31 -18.92
N ARG A 48 -3.70 -12.43 -18.95
CA ARG A 48 -2.78 -11.29 -18.82
C ARG A 48 -2.98 -10.28 -19.95
N ALA A 49 -3.01 -10.76 -21.20
CA ALA A 49 -3.26 -9.89 -22.35
C ALA A 49 -4.63 -9.19 -22.30
N LEU A 50 -5.67 -9.88 -21.82
CA LEU A 50 -6.99 -9.29 -21.63
C LEU A 50 -6.99 -8.22 -20.52
N ALA A 51 -6.25 -8.43 -19.43
CA ALA A 51 -6.11 -7.44 -18.37
C ALA A 51 -5.39 -6.19 -18.90
N GLU A 52 -4.28 -6.35 -19.61
CA GLU A 52 -3.53 -5.25 -20.25
C GLU A 52 -4.41 -4.43 -21.22
N LEU A 53 -5.18 -5.11 -22.08
CA LEU A 53 -6.14 -4.44 -22.96
C LEU A 53 -7.19 -3.67 -22.17
N THR A 54 -7.73 -4.25 -21.10
CA THR A 54 -8.73 -3.61 -20.24
C THR A 54 -8.17 -2.32 -19.61
N PHE A 55 -6.95 -2.36 -19.05
CA PHE A 55 -6.31 -1.17 -18.50
C PHE A 55 -6.11 -0.07 -19.55
N ARG A 56 -5.69 -0.44 -20.77
CA ARG A 56 -5.56 0.50 -21.88
C ARG A 56 -6.89 1.15 -22.24
N TYR A 57 -7.96 0.35 -22.38
CA TYR A 57 -9.29 0.87 -22.72
C TYR A 57 -9.90 1.73 -21.62
N GLN A 58 -9.59 1.45 -20.35
CA GLN A 58 -10.06 2.23 -19.21
C GLN A 58 -9.21 3.49 -18.93
N GLY A 59 -8.14 3.71 -19.70
CA GLY A 59 -7.24 4.85 -19.48
C GLY A 59 -6.46 4.76 -18.16
N ILE A 60 -6.24 3.54 -17.65
CA ILE A 60 -5.42 3.30 -16.46
C ILE A 60 -3.94 3.29 -16.92
N THR A 61 -3.48 4.48 -17.30
CA THR A 61 -2.13 4.74 -17.78
C THR A 61 -1.43 5.73 -16.84
N PHE A 62 -0.09 5.68 -16.82
CA PHE A 62 0.72 6.68 -16.14
C PHE A 62 1.73 7.27 -17.11
N THR A 63 2.04 8.56 -16.93
CA THR A 63 3.07 9.25 -17.69
C THR A 63 4.43 8.92 -17.10
N VAL A 64 5.33 8.39 -17.91
CA VAL A 64 6.73 8.22 -17.50
C VAL A 64 7.40 9.59 -17.57
N TYR A 65 7.64 10.20 -16.41
CA TYR A 65 8.45 11.42 -16.33
C TYR A 65 9.91 11.07 -16.67
N GLY A 66 10.38 11.52 -17.84
CA GLY A 66 11.77 11.34 -18.28
C GLY A 66 11.97 11.16 -19.78
N ASP A 67 10.93 10.78 -20.53
CA ASP A 67 10.97 10.73 -22.00
C ASP A 67 10.21 11.95 -22.57
N GLU A 68 10.88 12.75 -23.42
CA GLU A 68 10.31 13.93 -24.11
C GLU A 68 9.07 13.62 -24.98
N THR A 69 8.75 12.33 -25.15
CA THR A 69 7.71 11.80 -26.02
C THR A 69 6.36 11.56 -25.32
N GLY A 70 6.25 11.78 -24.00
CA GLY A 70 4.96 11.65 -23.30
C GLY A 70 4.31 10.28 -23.43
N VAL A 71 5.12 9.22 -23.56
CA VAL A 71 4.62 7.86 -23.81
C VAL A 71 3.84 7.36 -22.59
N GLU A 72 2.53 7.23 -22.76
CA GLU A 72 1.65 6.58 -21.79
C GLU A 72 1.99 5.10 -21.66
N ARG A 73 2.23 4.63 -20.42
CA ARG A 73 2.40 3.21 -20.11
C ARG A 73 1.25 2.71 -19.24
N ILE A 74 0.87 1.46 -19.47
CA ILE A 74 -0.09 0.76 -18.61
C ILE A 74 0.57 0.53 -17.25
N PHE A 75 -0.20 0.75 -16.17
CA PHE A 75 0.26 0.44 -14.82
C PHE A 75 0.62 -1.05 -14.71
N PRO A 76 1.80 -1.43 -14.17
CA PRO A 76 2.13 -2.84 -13.97
C PRO A 76 1.08 -3.51 -13.10
N PHE A 77 0.45 -4.57 -13.60
CA PHE A 77 -0.61 -5.27 -12.91
C PHE A 77 -0.27 -6.73 -12.70
N ASP A 78 -0.34 -7.18 -11.45
CA ASP A 78 -0.24 -8.59 -11.11
C ASP A 78 -1.65 -9.20 -11.10
N LEU A 79 -1.81 -10.33 -11.80
CA LEU A 79 -3.05 -11.08 -11.80
C LEU A 79 -3.27 -11.81 -10.46
N PHE A 80 -2.20 -12.11 -9.72
CA PHE A 80 -2.25 -12.85 -8.47
C PHE A 80 -2.57 -11.89 -7.30
N PRO A 81 -3.75 -12.03 -6.66
CA PRO A 81 -4.18 -11.05 -5.67
C PRO A 81 -3.48 -11.22 -4.32
N ARG A 82 -3.29 -10.10 -3.62
CA ARG A 82 -2.97 -10.11 -2.18
C ARG A 82 -4.27 -10.16 -1.38
N VAL A 83 -4.49 -11.24 -0.65
CA VAL A 83 -5.68 -11.42 0.18
C VAL A 83 -5.36 -11.01 1.61
N ILE A 84 -6.19 -10.12 2.16
CA ILE A 84 -6.13 -9.74 3.57
C ILE A 84 -7.41 -10.28 4.24
N PRO A 85 -7.33 -11.23 5.18
CA PRO A 85 -8.49 -11.70 5.91
C PRO A 85 -9.19 -10.57 6.66
N ALA A 86 -10.52 -10.63 6.80
CA ALA A 86 -11.30 -9.59 7.46
C ALA A 86 -10.84 -9.29 8.90
N SER A 87 -10.42 -10.31 9.66
CA SER A 87 -9.89 -10.15 11.01
C SER A 87 -8.57 -9.38 11.04
N GLU A 88 -7.71 -9.60 10.04
CA GLU A 88 -6.44 -8.87 9.91
C GLU A 88 -6.70 -7.44 9.46
N TRP A 89 -7.60 -7.24 8.50
CA TRP A 89 -8.00 -5.91 8.04
C TRP A 89 -8.58 -5.07 9.17
N ALA A 90 -9.44 -5.63 10.03
CA ALA A 90 -10.00 -4.91 11.17
C ALA A 90 -8.91 -4.38 12.12
N GLN A 91 -7.83 -5.15 12.33
CA GLN A 91 -6.70 -4.71 13.14
C GLN A 91 -5.89 -3.62 12.43
N ILE A 92 -5.63 -3.78 11.12
CA ILE A 92 -4.92 -2.80 10.30
C ILE A 92 -5.70 -1.47 10.29
N GLU A 93 -6.99 -1.52 10.01
CA GLU A 93 -7.89 -0.37 9.98
C GLU A 93 -7.89 0.38 11.32
N ALA A 94 -8.08 -0.32 12.44
CA ALA A 94 -8.04 0.29 13.76
C ALA A 94 -6.69 0.97 14.06
N GLY A 95 -5.59 0.33 13.68
CA GLY A 95 -4.24 0.89 13.82
C GLY A 95 -4.00 2.12 12.94
N LEU A 96 -4.51 2.10 11.70
CA LEU A 96 -4.43 3.23 10.78
C LEU A 96 -5.23 4.43 11.29
N ILE A 97 -6.47 4.20 11.75
CA ILE A 97 -7.31 5.24 12.35
C ILE A 97 -6.59 5.87 13.55
N GLN A 98 -6.12 5.04 14.49
CA GLN A 98 -5.37 5.52 15.66
C GLN A 98 -4.18 6.38 15.24
N ARG A 99 -3.39 5.93 14.26
CA ARG A 99 -2.19 6.62 13.81
C ARG A 99 -2.52 7.96 13.14
N VAL A 100 -3.53 8.00 12.26
CA VAL A 100 -3.96 9.23 11.58
C VAL A 100 -4.55 10.23 12.57
N THR A 101 -5.31 9.77 13.56
CA THR A 101 -5.80 10.65 14.64
C THR A 101 -4.64 11.26 15.42
N ALA A 102 -3.65 10.46 15.81
CA ALA A 102 -2.47 10.96 16.51
C ALA A 102 -1.65 11.94 15.65
N LEU A 103 -1.51 11.69 14.35
CA LEU A 103 -0.82 12.60 13.42
C LEU A 103 -1.55 13.94 13.27
N ASN A 104 -2.89 13.95 13.17
CA ASN A 104 -3.66 15.19 13.13
C ASN A 104 -3.52 16.00 14.43
N ALA A 105 -3.63 15.33 15.59
CA ALA A 105 -3.43 15.97 16.88
C ALA A 105 -2.01 16.54 17.03
N PHE A 106 -1.00 15.78 16.58
CA PHE A 106 0.39 16.22 16.57
C PHE A 106 0.59 17.45 15.67
N LEU A 107 0.06 17.46 14.46
CA LEU A 107 0.18 18.61 13.56
C LEU A 107 -0.53 19.84 14.11
N HIS A 108 -1.72 19.66 14.69
CA HIS A 108 -2.42 20.72 15.40
C HIS A 108 -1.56 21.31 16.51
N ASP A 109 -1.03 20.45 17.39
CA ASP A 109 -0.18 20.88 18.50
C ASP A 109 1.06 21.65 18.02
N ILE A 110 1.82 21.10 17.07
CA ILE A 110 3.04 21.72 16.53
C ILE A 110 2.78 23.13 15.96
N TYR A 111 1.65 23.34 15.28
CA TYR A 111 1.30 24.64 14.70
C TYR A 111 0.54 25.56 15.66
N HIS A 112 0.29 25.15 16.90
CA HIS A 112 -0.32 25.97 17.95
C HIS A 112 0.62 26.04 19.17
N GLU A 113 0.18 25.48 20.29
CA GLU A 113 0.85 25.56 21.59
C GLU A 113 2.18 24.78 21.64
N ALA A 114 2.34 23.77 20.79
CA ALA A 114 3.51 22.90 20.73
C ALA A 114 3.86 22.27 22.09
N GLU A 115 2.84 21.83 22.82
CA GLU A 115 2.92 21.20 24.14
C GLU A 115 3.86 19.99 24.12
N ILE A 116 3.84 19.17 23.06
CA ILE A 116 4.72 18.00 22.93
C ILE A 116 6.21 18.38 22.86
N LEU A 117 6.51 19.59 22.37
CA LEU A 117 7.87 20.14 22.35
C LEU A 117 8.23 20.76 23.70
N GLN A 118 7.29 21.47 24.34
CA GLN A 118 7.48 22.05 25.67
C GLN A 118 7.72 20.96 26.73
N ALA A 119 6.99 19.85 26.62
CA ALA A 119 7.13 18.67 27.48
C ALA A 119 8.41 17.86 27.20
N GLY A 120 9.17 18.19 26.16
CA GLY A 120 10.42 17.52 25.81
C GLY A 120 10.27 16.10 25.24
N VAL A 121 9.04 15.63 24.98
CA VAL A 121 8.76 14.32 24.39
C VAL A 121 9.33 14.24 22.96
N ILE A 122 9.17 15.32 22.19
CA ILE A 122 9.82 15.47 20.89
C ILE A 122 10.78 16.67 20.95
N PRO A 123 12.08 16.46 20.64
CA PRO A 123 13.03 17.57 20.59
C PRO A 123 12.67 18.58 19.49
N ARG A 124 12.57 19.87 19.86
CA ARG A 124 12.26 21.00 18.95
C ARG A 124 13.08 21.01 17.65
N ARG A 125 14.36 20.66 17.74
CA ARG A 125 15.29 20.57 16.60
C ARG A 125 14.87 19.58 15.51
N LEU A 126 14.04 18.59 15.84
CA LEU A 126 13.53 17.61 14.87
C LEU A 126 12.40 18.19 14.01
N ILE A 127 11.80 19.31 14.42
CA ILE A 127 10.66 19.93 13.77
C ILE A 127 11.07 21.25 13.12
N GLU A 128 11.42 22.27 13.90
CA GLU A 128 11.51 23.66 13.44
C GLU A 128 12.69 23.92 12.47
N GLY A 129 13.66 23.01 12.41
CA GLY A 129 14.79 23.08 11.46
C GLY A 129 14.57 22.29 10.17
N LYS A 130 13.40 21.68 9.96
CA LYS A 130 13.15 20.82 8.79
C LYS A 130 12.57 21.62 7.61
N PRO A 131 12.99 21.34 6.37
CA PRO A 131 12.47 22.03 5.18
C PRO A 131 10.96 21.90 4.96
N LEU A 132 10.31 20.93 5.60
CA LEU A 132 8.87 20.68 5.51
C LEU A 132 8.05 21.39 6.60
N PHE A 133 8.70 21.95 7.63
CA PHE A 133 8.01 22.77 8.61
C PHE A 133 7.66 24.13 7.99
N ARG A 134 6.43 24.59 8.23
CA ARG A 134 5.89 25.84 7.67
C ARG A 134 5.51 26.80 8.79
N PRO A 135 6.41 27.67 9.27
CA PRO A 135 6.06 28.64 10.30
C PRO A 135 4.91 29.58 9.88
N GLU A 136 4.67 29.73 8.57
CA GLU A 136 3.63 30.57 7.98
C GLU A 136 2.21 30.10 8.32
N VAL A 137 2.02 28.82 8.66
CA VAL A 137 0.69 28.27 8.99
C VAL A 137 0.43 28.20 10.50
N ARG A 138 1.34 28.75 11.33
CA ARG A 138 1.19 28.74 12.79
C ARG A 138 -0.02 29.58 13.21
N GLY A 139 -0.83 29.03 14.12
CA GLY A 139 -2.05 29.66 14.62
C GLY A 139 -3.24 29.63 13.65
N ILE A 140 -3.10 29.01 12.47
CA ILE A 140 -4.23 28.79 11.57
C ILE A 140 -4.99 27.55 12.03
N THR A 141 -6.24 27.76 12.47
CA THR A 141 -7.17 26.68 12.78
C THR A 141 -7.84 26.18 11.50
N LEU A 142 -7.63 24.90 11.18
CA LEU A 142 -8.27 24.25 10.04
C LEU A 142 -9.68 23.76 10.40
N PRO A 143 -10.61 23.69 9.43
CA PRO A 143 -11.90 23.05 9.65
C PRO A 143 -11.74 21.64 10.23
N TYR A 144 -12.47 21.36 11.31
CA TYR A 144 -12.47 20.07 12.02
C TYR A 144 -11.10 19.62 12.53
N ASN A 145 -10.09 20.51 12.59
CA ASN A 145 -8.71 20.18 12.96
C ASN A 145 -8.08 19.05 12.12
N VAL A 146 -8.47 18.94 10.85
CA VAL A 146 -7.94 17.94 9.92
C VAL A 146 -6.81 18.53 9.09
N TYR A 147 -5.59 18.02 9.32
CA TYR A 147 -4.36 18.33 8.59
C TYR A 147 -4.02 17.26 7.55
N THR A 148 -4.29 15.98 7.84
CA THR A 148 -4.10 14.86 6.90
C THR A 148 -5.46 14.26 6.50
N HIS A 149 -6.02 14.78 5.42
CA HIS A 149 -7.34 14.41 4.89
C HIS A 149 -7.37 13.16 4.00
N ILE A 150 -6.19 12.68 3.56
CA ILE A 150 -6.02 11.56 2.60
C ILE A 150 -5.05 10.57 3.24
#